data_AF-A0A1G5KAE9-F1
#
_entry.id   AF-A0A1G5KAE9-F1
#
_cell.length_a   1.000
_cell.length_b   1.000
_cell.length_c   1.000
_cell.angle_alpha   90.00
_cell.angle_beta   90.00
_cell.angle_gamma   90.00
#
_symmetry.space_group_name_H-M   'P 1'
#
loop_
_entity.id
_entity.type
_entity.pdbx_description
1 polymer ?
#
loop_
_entity_poly.entity_id
_entity_poly.type
_entity_poly.pdbx_seq_one_letter_code
_entity_poly.pdbx_strand_id
1 'polypeptide(L)'
;LRLLDEGADLAGIWQVDFAASPAELGAGITGIDHIGQTMAYDEMLSWSLFYTAIFDARKAPMVDVADPDGLVRSQAIRAGGLRVTLNGAEARHTLAGRFIEDSFGASVQHVAFATDDIFATAEALAARGFAALRIGANYYADMQARFGLDDTVVGRMLSANIMYDEDAGGQFFQLYSQPREDGFFFEIVQRQGDYAGYGAPNAPFRIAAQKRAARPAGMPRR
;
A
#
# COMPACT_ATOMS: atom_id res chain seq x y z
N LEU A 1 -10.36 18.93 -7.66
CA LEU A 1 -8.99 18.48 -7.96
C LEU A 1 -8.22 19.68 -8.51
N ARG A 2 -7.08 20.07 -7.94
CA ARG A 2 -6.21 21.09 -8.56
C ARG A 2 -5.12 20.35 -9.34
N LEU A 3 -5.08 20.54 -10.65
CA LEU A 3 -4.02 20.01 -11.51
C LEU A 3 -2.92 21.08 -11.60
N LEU A 4 -1.70 20.72 -11.23
CA LEU A 4 -0.53 21.59 -11.32
C LEU A 4 0.20 21.28 -12.61
N ASP A 5 0.55 22.31 -13.36
CA ASP A 5 1.40 22.22 -14.56
C ASP A 5 2.79 22.76 -14.19
N GLU A 6 3.85 22.04 -14.57
CA GLU A 6 5.25 22.40 -14.29
C GLU A 6 5.66 23.72 -14.96
N GLY A 7 4.98 24.14 -16.03
CA GLY A 7 5.34 25.32 -16.82
C GLY A 7 4.71 26.65 -16.42
N ALA A 8 3.82 26.70 -15.41
CA ALA A 8 3.01 27.87 -15.08
C ALA A 8 3.27 28.42 -13.66
N ASP A 9 2.75 29.63 -13.38
CA ASP A 9 2.70 30.21 -12.02
C ASP A 9 2.07 29.26 -10.97
N LEU A 10 1.32 28.25 -11.42
CA LEU A 10 0.73 27.19 -10.62
C LEU A 10 1.77 26.30 -9.91
N ALA A 11 2.98 26.15 -10.45
CA ALA A 11 4.07 25.43 -9.78
C ALA A 11 4.54 26.19 -8.51
N GLY A 12 4.35 27.51 -8.48
CA GLY A 12 4.67 28.40 -7.37
C GLY A 12 3.65 28.38 -6.21
N ILE A 13 2.61 27.54 -6.29
CA ILE A 13 1.52 27.51 -5.29
C ILE A 13 2.04 27.35 -3.86
N TRP A 14 3.12 26.58 -3.67
CA TRP A 14 3.70 26.36 -2.35
C TRP A 14 4.33 27.61 -1.76
N GLN A 15 4.94 28.46 -2.58
CA GLN A 15 5.54 29.73 -2.17
C GLN A 15 4.50 30.84 -2.03
N VAL A 16 3.42 30.76 -2.81
CA VAL A 16 2.31 31.73 -2.79
C VAL A 16 1.41 31.50 -1.57
N ASP A 17 1.01 30.25 -1.34
CA ASP A 17 0.01 29.91 -0.33
C ASP A 17 0.63 29.59 1.05
N PHE A 18 1.94 29.29 1.11
CA PHE A 18 2.60 28.87 2.35
C PHE A 18 3.93 29.59 2.61
N ALA A 19 4.22 29.83 3.90
CA ALA A 19 5.55 30.21 4.37
C ALA A 19 6.36 28.93 4.68
N ALA A 20 7.21 28.53 3.75
CA ALA A 20 8.01 27.31 3.89
C ALA A 20 9.09 27.44 4.98
N SER A 21 9.32 26.35 5.71
CA SER A 21 10.48 26.19 6.59
C SER A 21 11.44 25.15 6.01
N PRO A 22 12.74 25.18 6.35
CA PRO A 22 13.68 24.14 5.93
C PRO A 22 13.19 22.75 6.35
N ALA A 23 13.28 21.79 5.43
CA ALA A 23 12.93 20.41 5.73
C ALA A 23 13.98 19.77 6.65
N GLU A 24 13.53 19.05 7.67
CA GLU A 24 14.41 18.19 8.47
C GLU A 24 14.77 16.91 7.71
N LEU A 25 15.84 16.23 8.16
CA LEU A 25 16.21 14.94 7.59
C LEU A 25 15.09 13.91 7.85
N GLY A 26 14.44 13.50 6.76
CA GLY A 26 13.37 12.51 6.78
C GLY A 26 13.85 11.09 7.09
N ALA A 27 12.95 10.12 6.93
CA ALA A 27 13.24 8.69 7.09
C ALA A 27 13.62 8.00 5.76
N GLY A 28 14.12 8.74 4.76
CA GLY A 28 14.48 8.17 3.45
C GLY A 28 13.30 7.90 2.51
N ILE A 29 12.16 8.54 2.74
CA ILE A 29 11.01 8.51 1.80
C ILE A 29 11.31 9.43 0.62
N THR A 30 11.16 8.93 -0.60
CA THR A 30 11.50 9.66 -1.84
C THR A 30 10.27 10.15 -2.60
N GLY A 31 9.08 9.59 -2.35
CA GLY A 31 7.84 10.00 -2.98
C GLY A 31 6.68 9.04 -2.73
N ILE A 32 5.54 9.28 -3.36
CA ILE A 32 4.40 8.36 -3.39
C ILE A 32 4.63 7.34 -4.52
N ASP A 33 4.61 6.05 -4.21
CA ASP A 33 4.68 4.97 -5.22
C ASP A 33 3.30 4.68 -5.82
N HIS A 34 2.30 4.45 -4.97
CA HIS A 34 0.94 4.18 -5.41
C HIS A 34 -0.11 4.45 -4.32
N ILE A 35 -1.37 4.48 -4.74
CA ILE A 35 -2.53 4.66 -3.86
C ILE A 35 -3.42 3.42 -3.95
N GLY A 36 -3.78 2.85 -2.81
CA GLY A 36 -4.77 1.79 -2.71
C GLY A 36 -6.15 2.34 -2.43
N GLN A 37 -7.05 2.22 -3.40
CA GLN A 37 -8.46 2.56 -3.24
C GLN A 37 -9.30 1.31 -3.07
N THR A 38 -10.28 1.41 -2.19
CA THR A 38 -11.22 0.32 -1.89
C THR A 38 -12.64 0.83 -2.11
N MET A 39 -13.46 0.03 -2.78
CA MET A 39 -14.82 0.39 -3.20
C MET A 39 -15.73 -0.82 -3.26
N ALA A 40 -17.05 -0.59 -3.33
CA ALA A 40 -17.97 -1.65 -3.68
C ALA A 40 -17.65 -2.17 -5.08
N TYR A 41 -17.78 -3.48 -5.30
CA TYR A 41 -17.33 -4.08 -6.55
C TYR A 41 -18.07 -3.54 -7.79
N ASP A 42 -19.35 -3.19 -7.66
CA ASP A 42 -20.14 -2.57 -8.72
C ASP A 42 -19.68 -1.16 -9.08
N GLU A 43 -19.04 -0.43 -8.16
CA GLU A 43 -18.43 0.89 -8.42
C GLU A 43 -17.09 0.79 -9.15
N MET A 44 -16.44 -0.37 -9.15
CA MET A 44 -15.08 -0.55 -9.69
C MET A 44 -15.00 -0.20 -11.19
N LEU A 45 -16.05 -0.51 -11.96
CA LEU A 45 -16.13 -0.14 -13.37
C LEU A 45 -16.21 1.38 -13.57
N SER A 46 -16.97 2.08 -12.72
CA SER A 46 -17.11 3.54 -12.76
C SER A 46 -15.78 4.23 -12.45
N TRP A 47 -15.07 3.77 -11.42
CA TRP A 47 -13.74 4.30 -11.07
C TRP A 47 -12.69 3.97 -12.13
N SER A 48 -12.73 2.76 -12.67
CA SER A 48 -11.87 2.39 -13.79
C SER A 48 -12.10 3.30 -14.99
N LEU A 49 -13.37 3.59 -15.33
CA LEU A 49 -13.71 4.48 -16.44
C LEU A 49 -13.22 5.91 -16.17
N PHE A 50 -13.43 6.43 -14.96
CA PHE A 50 -12.95 7.76 -14.55
C PHE A 50 -11.44 7.93 -14.83
N TYR A 51 -10.61 6.99 -14.38
CA TYR A 51 -9.17 7.08 -14.61
C TYR A 51 -8.79 6.94 -16.08
N THR A 52 -9.41 6.00 -16.81
CA THR A 52 -9.10 5.79 -18.23
C THR A 52 -9.56 6.96 -19.11
N ALA A 53 -10.66 7.62 -18.78
CA ALA A 53 -11.26 8.66 -19.60
C ALA A 53 -10.65 10.05 -19.33
N ILE A 54 -10.29 10.34 -18.08
CA ILE A 54 -9.78 11.67 -17.68
C ILE A 54 -8.26 11.74 -17.75
N PHE A 55 -7.57 10.65 -17.38
CA PHE A 55 -6.11 10.62 -17.24
C PHE A 55 -5.41 9.74 -18.27
N ASP A 56 -6.13 9.23 -19.27
CA ASP A 56 -5.62 8.28 -20.27
C ASP A 56 -4.90 7.08 -19.63
N ALA A 57 -5.45 6.63 -18.49
CA ALA A 57 -4.80 5.60 -17.70
C ALA A 57 -4.97 4.21 -18.33
N ARG A 58 -3.93 3.38 -18.22
CA ARG A 58 -3.94 1.98 -18.67
C ARG A 58 -4.25 1.03 -17.52
N LYS A 59 -5.02 -0.01 -17.81
CA LYS A 59 -5.44 -1.04 -16.86
C LYS A 59 -4.51 -2.24 -16.95
N ALA A 60 -4.08 -2.75 -15.80
CA ALA A 60 -3.47 -4.06 -15.68
C ALA A 60 -4.55 -5.16 -15.72
N PRO A 61 -4.15 -6.43 -15.91
CA PRO A 61 -5.04 -7.56 -15.65
C PRO A 61 -5.61 -7.50 -14.23
N MET A 62 -6.87 -7.92 -14.10
CA MET A 62 -7.51 -8.06 -12.79
C MET A 62 -6.95 -9.29 -12.08
N VAL A 63 -6.76 -9.17 -10.76
CA VAL A 63 -6.25 -10.24 -9.90
C VAL A 63 -7.20 -10.49 -8.74
N ASP A 64 -7.26 -11.74 -8.32
CA ASP A 64 -8.09 -12.19 -7.21
C ASP A 64 -7.27 -12.26 -5.94
N VAL A 65 -7.66 -11.47 -4.95
CA VAL A 65 -7.03 -11.43 -3.63
C VAL A 65 -7.93 -12.19 -2.65
N ALA A 66 -7.40 -13.28 -2.11
CA ALA A 66 -8.09 -14.06 -1.09
C ALA A 66 -8.07 -13.31 0.26
N ASP A 67 -9.25 -13.04 0.79
CA ASP A 67 -9.48 -12.61 2.17
C ASP A 67 -10.23 -13.75 2.92
N PRO A 68 -9.94 -14.02 4.21
CA PRO A 68 -10.65 -15.06 4.95
C PRO A 68 -12.17 -14.97 4.95
N ASP A 69 -12.72 -13.77 4.75
CA ASP A 69 -14.15 -13.48 4.78
C ASP A 69 -14.75 -13.28 3.36
N GLY A 70 -13.98 -13.53 2.28
CA GLY A 70 -14.43 -13.41 0.90
C GLY A 70 -13.34 -13.04 -0.12
N LEU A 71 -13.72 -12.95 -1.39
CA LEU A 71 -12.78 -12.56 -2.45
C LEU A 71 -12.79 -11.04 -2.67
N VAL A 72 -11.61 -10.44 -2.85
CA VAL A 72 -11.45 -9.04 -3.27
C VAL A 72 -10.87 -9.03 -4.69
N ARG A 73 -11.54 -8.34 -5.61
CA ARG A 73 -11.06 -8.13 -6.99
C ARG A 73 -10.15 -6.92 -6.98
N SER A 74 -8.92 -7.06 -7.45
CA SER A 74 -7.97 -5.95 -7.51
C SER A 74 -7.54 -5.68 -8.95
N GLN A 75 -7.49 -4.42 -9.35
CA GLN A 75 -7.00 -4.01 -10.66
C GLN A 75 -6.15 -2.75 -10.54
N ALA A 76 -4.91 -2.85 -11.03
CA ALA A 76 -4.02 -1.70 -11.07
C ALA A 76 -4.31 -0.83 -12.30
N ILE A 77 -4.17 0.48 -12.11
CA ILE A 77 -4.32 1.52 -13.11
C ILE A 77 -3.09 2.43 -13.08
N ARG A 78 -2.61 2.83 -14.26
CA ARG A 78 -1.40 3.66 -14.40
C ARG A 78 -1.54 4.75 -15.45
N ALA A 79 -1.07 5.96 -15.13
CA ALA A 79 -0.94 7.09 -16.07
C ALA A 79 0.31 7.90 -15.74
N GLY A 80 1.36 7.83 -16.56
CA GLY A 80 2.66 8.46 -16.22
C GLY A 80 3.17 7.97 -14.85
N GLY A 81 3.42 8.90 -13.94
CA GLY A 81 3.80 8.60 -12.55
C GLY A 81 2.64 8.14 -11.64
N LEU A 82 1.38 8.33 -12.03
CA LEU A 82 0.22 7.91 -11.24
C LEU A 82 0.07 6.40 -11.26
N ARG A 83 -0.04 5.80 -10.07
CA ARG A 83 -0.36 4.38 -9.87
C ARG A 83 -1.46 4.24 -8.83
N VAL A 84 -2.53 3.55 -9.19
CA VAL A 84 -3.67 3.30 -8.30
C VAL A 84 -4.05 1.82 -8.37
N THR A 85 -4.23 1.15 -7.23
CA THR A 85 -4.86 -0.17 -7.18
C THR A 85 -6.30 -0.01 -6.75
N LEU A 86 -7.25 -0.39 -7.62
CA LEU A 86 -8.67 -0.44 -7.30
C LEU A 86 -9.00 -1.80 -6.70
N ASN A 87 -9.54 -1.82 -5.49
CA ASN A 87 -9.93 -3.04 -4.78
C ASN A 87 -11.45 -3.05 -4.60
N GLY A 88 -12.13 -3.89 -5.37
CA GLY A 88 -13.58 -4.10 -5.32
C GLY A 88 -13.94 -5.30 -4.44
N ALA A 89 -14.80 -5.08 -3.45
CA ALA A 89 -15.32 -6.15 -2.59
C ALA A 89 -16.84 -6.25 -2.67
N GLU A 90 -17.35 -7.48 -2.80
CA GLU A 90 -18.79 -7.78 -2.73
C GLU A 90 -19.23 -8.16 -1.30
N ALA A 91 -18.36 -8.86 -0.56
CA ALA A 91 -18.67 -9.38 0.76
C ALA A 91 -18.36 -8.36 1.86
N ARG A 92 -19.40 -7.92 2.58
CA ARG A 92 -19.35 -6.99 3.72
C ARG A 92 -18.41 -7.43 4.84
N HIS A 93 -18.20 -8.74 5.00
CA HIS A 93 -17.33 -9.27 6.03
C HIS A 93 -15.83 -9.19 5.68
N THR A 94 -15.43 -8.97 4.43
CA THR A 94 -14.00 -8.78 4.07
C THR A 94 -13.42 -7.53 4.71
N LEU A 95 -12.09 -7.45 4.86
CA LEU A 95 -11.46 -6.22 5.37
C LEU A 95 -11.77 -5.01 4.47
N ALA A 96 -11.81 -5.23 3.16
CA ALA A 96 -12.24 -4.24 2.18
C ALA A 96 -13.72 -3.86 2.35
N GLY A 97 -14.61 -4.84 2.53
CA GLY A 97 -16.03 -4.64 2.80
C GLY A 97 -16.30 -3.81 4.05
N ARG A 98 -15.65 -4.12 5.18
CA ARG A 98 -15.78 -3.36 6.42
C ARG A 98 -15.29 -1.91 6.27
N PHE A 99 -14.17 -1.71 5.57
CA PHE A 99 -13.67 -0.36 5.27
C PHE A 99 -14.68 0.48 4.46
N ILE A 100 -15.41 -0.15 3.53
CA ILE A 100 -16.49 0.51 2.77
C ILE A 100 -17.71 0.79 3.64
N GLU A 101 -18.04 -0.04 4.63
CA GLU A 101 -19.15 0.26 5.54
C GLU A 101 -18.83 1.45 6.46
N ASP A 102 -17.57 1.58 6.87
CA ASP A 102 -17.09 2.69 7.71
C ASP A 102 -16.77 3.97 6.91
N SER A 103 -16.68 3.88 5.58
CA SER A 103 -16.34 4.99 4.67
C SER A 103 -17.47 5.31 3.69
N PHE A 104 -17.70 6.58 3.38
CA PHE A 104 -18.70 6.94 2.37
C PHE A 104 -18.16 6.75 0.95
N GLY A 105 -18.46 5.60 0.33
CA GLY A 105 -18.10 5.28 -1.06
C GLY A 105 -16.62 4.90 -1.23
N ALA A 106 -16.13 4.94 -2.47
CA ALA A 106 -14.74 4.59 -2.76
C ALA A 106 -13.74 5.49 -2.02
N SER A 107 -12.87 4.85 -1.24
CA SER A 107 -12.02 5.53 -0.29
C SER A 107 -10.59 5.04 -0.40
N VAL A 108 -9.63 5.93 -0.11
CA VAL A 108 -8.21 5.58 -0.05
C VAL A 108 -7.98 4.76 1.22
N GLN A 109 -7.68 3.48 1.06
CA GLN A 109 -7.36 2.59 2.17
C GLN A 109 -5.87 2.68 2.54
N HIS A 110 -4.99 2.87 1.57
CA HIS A 110 -3.59 3.10 1.86
C HIS A 110 -2.89 3.99 0.85
N VAL A 111 -1.79 4.60 1.31
CA VAL A 111 -0.82 5.31 0.48
C VAL A 111 0.53 4.63 0.67
N ALA A 112 1.13 4.23 -0.46
CA ALA A 112 2.45 3.64 -0.49
C ALA A 112 3.51 4.69 -0.82
N PHE A 113 4.59 4.70 -0.05
CA PHE A 113 5.72 5.60 -0.21
C PHE A 113 6.95 4.84 -0.69
N ALA A 114 7.65 5.39 -1.69
CA ALA A 114 8.89 4.83 -2.19
C ALA A 114 10.08 5.17 -1.28
N THR A 115 11.07 4.28 -1.24
CA THR A 115 12.39 4.48 -0.64
C THR A 115 13.47 3.71 -1.41
N ASP A 116 14.71 4.20 -1.34
CA ASP A 116 15.88 3.58 -1.96
C ASP A 116 16.55 2.53 -1.06
N ASP A 117 16.32 2.58 0.26
CA ASP A 117 16.79 1.59 1.24
C ASP A 117 15.73 1.36 2.32
N ILE A 118 14.90 0.34 2.10
CA ILE A 118 13.79 0.01 2.99
C ILE A 118 14.25 -0.42 4.38
N PHE A 119 15.45 -0.99 4.51
CA PHE A 119 15.94 -1.43 5.82
C PHE A 119 16.40 -0.23 6.64
N ALA A 120 17.14 0.71 6.04
CA ALA A 120 17.50 1.96 6.70
C ALA A 120 16.26 2.81 7.02
N THR A 121 15.29 2.85 6.10
CA THR A 121 14.01 3.53 6.34
C THR A 121 13.22 2.87 7.45
N ALA A 122 13.15 1.54 7.52
CA ALA A 122 12.46 0.83 8.59
C ALA A 122 13.07 1.14 9.97
N GLU A 123 14.41 1.16 10.07
CA GLU A 123 15.12 1.53 11.29
C GLU A 123 14.83 2.98 11.69
N ALA A 124 14.93 3.91 10.73
CA ALA A 124 14.65 5.33 10.94
C ALA A 124 13.19 5.60 11.36
N LEU A 125 12.24 4.87 10.80
CA LEU A 125 10.82 4.93 11.15
C LEU A 125 10.56 4.34 12.54
N ALA A 126 11.17 3.19 12.85
CA ALA A 126 11.04 2.56 14.17
C ALA A 126 11.58 3.47 15.29
N ALA A 127 12.72 4.13 15.07
CA ALA A 127 13.27 5.11 16.00
C ALA A 127 12.35 6.32 16.25
N ARG A 128 11.45 6.61 15.30
CA ARG A 128 10.43 7.67 15.38
C ARG A 128 9.06 7.17 15.84
N GLY A 129 8.97 5.92 16.30
CA GLY A 129 7.74 5.34 16.86
C GLY A 129 6.75 4.82 15.82
N PHE A 130 7.18 4.55 14.58
CA PHE A 130 6.33 3.94 13.56
C PHE A 130 5.86 2.55 13.99
N ALA A 131 4.54 2.37 14.09
CA ALA A 131 3.93 1.10 14.46
C ALA A 131 3.85 0.16 13.24
N ALA A 132 4.89 -0.62 13.00
CA ALA A 132 4.90 -1.63 11.93
C ALA A 132 3.88 -2.76 12.20
N LEU A 133 3.26 -3.24 11.12
CA LEU A 133 2.38 -4.41 11.14
C LEU A 133 3.20 -5.68 11.36
N ARG A 134 2.86 -6.47 12.37
CA ARG A 134 3.61 -7.71 12.68
C ARG A 134 3.24 -8.85 11.74
N ILE A 135 4.25 -9.39 11.06
CA ILE A 135 4.12 -10.53 10.15
C ILE A 135 4.61 -11.80 10.88
N GLY A 136 3.95 -12.93 10.64
CA GLY A 136 4.28 -14.18 11.32
C GLY A 136 5.62 -14.76 10.84
N ALA A 137 6.39 -15.37 11.74
CA ALA A 137 7.70 -15.94 11.43
C ALA A 137 7.67 -16.99 10.29
N ASN A 138 6.54 -17.70 10.16
CA ASN A 138 6.31 -18.69 9.10
C ASN A 138 6.35 -18.09 7.68
N TYR A 139 5.95 -16.83 7.52
CA TYR A 139 6.04 -16.13 6.23
C TYR A 139 7.49 -16.06 5.73
N TYR A 140 8.43 -15.77 6.62
CA TYR A 140 9.84 -15.60 6.27
C TYR A 140 10.51 -16.91 5.88
N ALA A 141 10.16 -18.01 6.55
CA ALA A 141 10.61 -19.34 6.18
C ALA A 141 10.09 -19.74 4.78
N ASP A 142 8.84 -19.38 4.45
CA ASP A 142 8.26 -19.60 3.12
C ASP A 142 8.97 -18.76 2.04
N MET A 143 9.20 -17.46 2.30
CA MET A 143 9.92 -16.59 1.36
C MET A 143 11.34 -17.08 1.10
N GLN A 144 12.03 -17.55 2.15
CA GLN A 144 13.36 -18.14 2.01
C GLN A 144 13.33 -19.37 1.12
N ALA A 145 12.41 -20.30 1.35
CA ALA A 145 12.31 -21.53 0.56
C ALA A 145 11.89 -21.26 -0.89
N ARG A 146 10.99 -20.28 -1.11
CA ARG A 146 10.43 -19.95 -2.41
C ARG A 146 11.42 -19.20 -3.31
N PHE A 147 12.17 -18.25 -2.77
CA PHE A 147 13.03 -17.35 -3.54
C PHE A 147 14.52 -17.59 -3.30
N GLY A 148 14.90 -18.54 -2.43
CA GLY A 148 16.30 -18.87 -2.17
C GLY A 148 17.08 -17.74 -1.48
N LEU A 149 16.41 -16.98 -0.61
CA LEU A 149 17.00 -15.81 0.05
C LEU A 149 18.03 -16.19 1.11
N ASP A 150 19.10 -15.40 1.20
CA ASP A 150 20.14 -15.57 2.23
C ASP A 150 19.59 -15.39 3.65
N ASP A 151 20.08 -16.20 4.60
CA ASP A 151 19.70 -16.14 6.02
C ASP A 151 19.80 -14.74 6.60
N THR A 152 20.82 -13.97 6.20
CA THR A 152 21.05 -12.61 6.67
C THR A 152 19.96 -11.65 6.20
N VAL A 153 19.49 -11.81 4.95
CA VAL A 153 18.43 -10.97 4.39
C VAL A 153 17.10 -11.31 5.04
N VAL A 154 16.79 -12.60 5.16
CA VAL A 154 15.58 -13.10 5.80
C VAL A 154 15.51 -12.66 7.27
N GLY A 155 16.64 -12.72 7.99
CA GLY A 155 16.74 -12.24 9.37
C GLY A 155 16.44 -10.74 9.51
N ARG A 156 16.97 -9.92 8.60
CA ARG A 156 16.66 -8.47 8.56
C ARG A 156 15.18 -8.22 8.24
N MET A 157 14.62 -8.95 7.27
CA MET A 157 13.22 -8.84 6.91
C MET A 157 12.30 -9.20 8.09
N LEU A 158 12.59 -10.30 8.78
CA LEU A 158 11.85 -10.74 9.97
C LEU A 158 11.93 -9.69 11.09
N SER A 159 13.12 -9.19 11.38
CA SER A 159 13.31 -8.18 12.43
C SER A 159 12.54 -6.88 12.14
N ALA A 160 12.48 -6.48 10.87
CA ALA A 160 11.85 -5.22 10.46
C ALA A 160 10.37 -5.37 10.07
N ASN A 161 9.82 -6.58 10.05
CA ASN A 161 8.48 -6.90 9.52
C ASN A 161 8.30 -6.55 8.03
N ILE A 162 9.38 -6.67 7.24
CA ILE A 162 9.37 -6.38 5.80
C ILE A 162 8.92 -7.62 5.03
N MET A 163 7.95 -7.46 4.15
CA MET A 163 7.47 -8.46 3.22
C MET A 163 8.25 -8.37 1.89
N TYR A 164 8.24 -9.45 1.12
CA TYR A 164 9.00 -9.61 -0.11
C TYR A 164 8.16 -10.24 -1.23
N ASP A 165 8.41 -9.80 -2.45
CA ASP A 165 7.94 -10.44 -3.69
C ASP A 165 9.02 -10.30 -4.75
N GLU A 166 9.04 -11.21 -5.72
CA GLU A 166 9.99 -11.20 -6.82
C GLU A 166 9.34 -11.73 -8.09
N ASP A 167 9.60 -11.05 -9.20
CA ASP A 167 9.25 -11.49 -10.54
C ASP A 167 10.48 -11.42 -11.47
N ALA A 168 10.29 -11.77 -12.74
CA ALA A 168 11.37 -11.73 -13.73
C ALA A 168 11.95 -10.32 -13.96
N GLY A 169 11.24 -9.26 -13.56
CA GLY A 169 11.67 -7.87 -13.67
C GLY A 169 12.48 -7.41 -12.47
N GLY A 170 12.26 -7.98 -11.27
CA GLY A 170 13.09 -7.70 -10.11
C GLY A 170 12.40 -7.96 -8.78
N GLN A 171 12.86 -7.25 -7.76
CA GLN A 171 12.51 -7.50 -6.37
C GLN A 171 11.64 -6.39 -5.80
N PHE A 172 10.79 -6.74 -4.84
CA PHE A 172 9.88 -5.81 -4.21
C PHE A 172 9.80 -6.06 -2.72
N PHE A 173 10.13 -5.03 -1.94
CA PHE A 173 10.05 -5.06 -0.50
C PHE A 173 8.92 -4.15 -0.03
N GLN A 174 8.17 -4.58 0.97
CA GLN A 174 6.99 -3.88 1.47
C GLN A 174 6.98 -3.86 3.00
N LEU A 175 6.82 -2.68 3.61
CA LEU A 175 6.64 -2.50 5.04
C LEU A 175 5.32 -1.80 5.28
N TYR A 176 4.46 -2.38 6.11
CA TYR A 176 3.14 -1.83 6.40
C TYR A 176 3.07 -1.22 7.79
N SER A 177 2.35 -0.11 7.94
CA SER A 177 1.92 0.36 9.25
C SER A 177 0.79 -0.53 9.78
N GLN A 178 0.59 -0.53 11.09
CA GLN A 178 -0.69 -0.94 11.65
C GLN A 178 -1.80 -0.05 11.08
N PRO A 179 -3.00 -0.62 10.84
CA PRO A 179 -4.14 0.17 10.42
C PRO A 179 -4.60 1.08 11.57
N ARG A 180 -5.03 2.28 11.20
CA ARG A 180 -5.76 3.20 12.07
C ARG A 180 -7.17 2.64 12.35
N GLU A 181 -7.91 3.29 13.25
CA GLU A 181 -9.27 2.86 13.62
C GLU A 181 -10.25 2.86 12.44
N ASP A 182 -10.03 3.72 11.45
CA ASP A 182 -10.79 3.82 10.20
C ASP A 182 -10.31 2.83 9.12
N GLY A 183 -9.36 1.95 9.45
CA GLY A 183 -8.79 0.97 8.51
C GLY A 183 -7.75 1.53 7.54
N PHE A 184 -7.47 2.84 7.56
CA PHE A 184 -6.41 3.43 6.76
C PHE A 184 -5.02 2.99 7.26
N PHE A 185 -4.09 2.72 6.35
CA PHE A 185 -2.70 2.40 6.69
C PHE A 185 -1.70 2.98 5.69
N PHE A 186 -0.43 3.05 6.10
CA PHE A 186 0.67 3.40 5.21
C PHE A 186 1.43 2.17 4.77
N GLU A 187 2.00 2.24 3.58
CA GLU A 187 2.95 1.27 3.05
C GLU A 187 4.24 1.99 2.68
N ILE A 188 5.38 1.34 2.91
CA ILE A 188 6.69 1.78 2.45
C ILE A 188 7.21 0.69 1.54
N VAL A 189 7.65 1.06 0.35
CA VAL A 189 8.07 0.11 -0.67
C VAL A 189 9.44 0.46 -1.23
N GLN A 190 10.19 -0.59 -1.55
CA GLN A 190 11.38 -0.49 -2.37
C GLN A 190 11.23 -1.43 -3.56
N ARG A 191 11.32 -0.87 -4.76
CA ARG A 191 11.40 -1.61 -6.01
C ARG A 191 12.86 -1.70 -6.41
N GLN A 192 13.32 -2.88 -6.80
CA GLN A 192 14.64 -3.09 -7.38
C GLN A 192 14.50 -3.71 -8.77
N GLY A 193 15.42 -3.37 -9.67
CA GLY A 193 15.29 -3.71 -11.08
C GLY A 193 14.05 -3.06 -11.70
N ASP A 194 13.39 -3.81 -12.58
CA ASP A 194 12.21 -3.38 -13.32
C ASP A 194 10.90 -3.89 -12.69
N TYR A 195 10.90 -4.24 -11.39
CA TYR A 195 9.70 -4.77 -10.72
C TYR A 195 8.50 -3.82 -10.86
N ALA A 196 7.52 -4.28 -11.62
CA ALA A 196 6.34 -3.52 -12.00
C ALA A 196 5.07 -4.01 -11.29
N GLY A 197 5.15 -4.99 -10.38
CA GLY A 197 3.99 -5.49 -9.64
C GLY A 197 3.55 -4.59 -8.47
N TYR A 198 2.69 -5.14 -7.60
CA TYR A 198 2.18 -4.48 -6.39
C TYR A 198 2.16 -5.42 -5.17
N GLY A 199 2.91 -6.53 -5.23
CA GLY A 199 2.94 -7.51 -4.14
C GLY A 199 1.59 -8.18 -3.90
N ALA A 200 0.82 -8.46 -4.95
CA ALA A 200 -0.47 -9.18 -4.83
C ALA A 200 -0.34 -10.51 -4.05
N PRO A 201 0.74 -11.31 -4.21
CA PRO A 201 0.95 -12.52 -3.40
C PRO A 201 1.05 -12.26 -1.89
N ASN A 202 1.47 -11.06 -1.47
CA ASN A 202 1.60 -10.68 -0.07
C ASN A 202 0.27 -10.25 0.57
N ALA A 203 -0.73 -9.90 -0.23
CA ALA A 203 -1.98 -9.33 0.27
C ALA A 203 -2.73 -10.26 1.26
N PRO A 204 -2.87 -11.59 1.05
CA PRO A 204 -3.54 -12.46 2.02
C PRO A 204 -2.84 -12.49 3.40
N PHE A 205 -1.50 -12.47 3.41
CA PHE A 205 -0.71 -12.47 4.65
C PHE A 205 -0.85 -11.14 5.40
N ARG A 206 -0.82 -10.01 4.66
CA ARG A 206 -1.09 -8.67 5.21
C ARG A 206 -2.49 -8.60 5.81
N ILE A 207 -3.51 -9.03 5.07
CA ILE A 207 -4.91 -9.02 5.52
C ILE A 207 -5.05 -9.83 6.81
N ALA A 208 -4.47 -11.03 6.86
CA ALA A 208 -4.48 -11.86 8.06
C ALA A 208 -3.78 -11.17 9.25
N ALA A 209 -2.65 -10.49 9.02
CA ALA A 209 -1.97 -9.72 10.05
C ALA A 209 -2.78 -8.51 10.53
N GLN A 210 -3.42 -7.77 9.63
CA GLN A 210 -4.29 -6.64 9.96
C GLN A 210 -5.49 -7.08 10.79
N LYS A 211 -6.13 -8.21 10.44
CA LYS A 211 -7.24 -8.77 11.23
C LYS A 211 -6.81 -9.20 12.64
N ARG A 212 -5.59 -9.74 12.81
CA ARG A 212 -5.05 -10.07 14.14
C ARG A 212 -4.74 -8.83 14.98
N ALA A 213 -4.36 -7.73 14.33
CA ALA A 213 -4.11 -6.46 15.00
C ALA A 213 -5.40 -5.70 15.34
N ALA A 214 -6.47 -5.92 14.58
CA ALA A 214 -7.78 -5.36 14.84
C ALA A 214 -8.40 -5.92 16.13
N ARG A 215 -9.14 -5.09 16.87
CA ARG A 215 -9.86 -5.52 18.08
C ARG A 215 -10.89 -6.61 17.73
N PRO A 216 -11.11 -7.62 18.59
CA PRO A 216 -12.16 -8.61 18.40
C PRO A 216 -13.54 -7.95 18.31
N ALA A 217 -14.37 -8.41 17.37
CA ALA A 217 -15.77 -7.99 17.28
C ALA A 217 -16.50 -8.39 18.59
N GLY A 218 -17.03 -7.40 19.32
CA GLY A 218 -17.84 -7.62 20.54
C GLY A 218 -17.42 -6.85 21.80
N MET A 219 -16.33 -6.09 21.79
CA MET A 219 -15.93 -5.26 22.95
C MET A 219 -16.55 -3.85 22.83
N PRO A 220 -17.38 -3.38 23.79
CA PRO A 220 -17.98 -2.05 23.71
C PRO A 220 -16.93 -0.94 23.78
N ARG A 221 -17.14 0.13 23.00
CA ARG A 221 -16.34 1.36 23.05
C ARG A 221 -16.49 1.99 24.44
N ARG A 222 -15.37 2.33 25.10
CA ARG A 222 -15.38 3.10 26.35
C ARG A 222 -15.56 4.58 26.08
#